data_AF-A0A969GLF7-F1
#
_entry.id   AF-A0A969GLF7-F1
#
_cell.length_a   1.000
_cell.length_b   1.000
_cell.length_c   1.000
_cell.angle_alpha   90.00
_cell.angle_beta   90.00
_cell.angle_gamma   90.00
#
_symmetry.space_group_name_H-M   'P 1'
#
loop_
_entity.id
_entity.type
_entity.pdbx_description
1 polymer ?
#
loop_
_entity_poly.entity_id
_entity_poly.type
_entity_poly.pdbx_seq_one_letter_code
_entity_poly.pdbx_strand_id
1 'polypeptide(L)'
;MRRPGYDINNTDQAYYAFGRQRDSGPVNTDHRYTGQKEDATGLYYYNARYYDPTIGHFISPDTIVPDAEDLFSYNRYMYARGNPLKYNDPSVTFRAKMQHEVSAKVQHGFSAKVQQLGMAELL
;
A
#
# COMPACT_ATOMS: atom_id res chain seq x y z
N MET A 1 -1.40 -9.82 38.42
CA MET A 1 0.02 -9.45 38.33
C MET A 1 0.30 -8.89 36.93
N ARG A 2 0.56 -7.57 36.79
CA ARG A 2 0.95 -6.92 35.51
C ARG A 2 2.48 -7.01 35.38
N ARG A 3 2.99 -7.51 34.25
CA ARG A 3 4.44 -7.56 33.98
C ARG A 3 5.00 -6.14 33.89
N PRO A 4 6.08 -5.80 34.62
CA PRO A 4 6.72 -4.49 34.50
C PRO A 4 7.31 -4.30 33.09
N GLY A 5 7.04 -3.17 32.45
CA GLY A 5 7.69 -2.76 31.20
C GLY A 5 6.82 -2.73 29.95
N TYR A 6 5.51 -3.00 30.03
CA TYR A 6 4.60 -2.81 28.89
C TYR A 6 3.46 -1.86 29.30
N ASP A 7 3.63 -0.56 29.02
CA ASP A 7 2.50 0.38 29.09
C ASP A 7 1.69 0.25 27.80
N ILE A 8 0.64 -0.56 27.85
CA ILE A 8 -0.31 -0.76 26.74
C ILE A 8 -1.01 0.52 26.29
N ASN A 9 -0.84 1.65 27.02
CA ASN A 9 -1.56 2.89 26.77
C ASN A 9 -0.70 3.97 26.10
N ASN A 10 0.57 3.69 25.77
CA ASN A 10 1.47 4.67 25.13
C ASN A 10 2.19 4.09 23.91
N THR A 11 1.41 3.52 22.99
CA THR A 11 1.88 3.03 21.67
C THR A 11 1.55 4.01 20.55
N ASP A 12 1.21 5.25 20.88
CA ASP A 12 0.78 6.24 19.91
C ASP A 12 1.92 6.59 18.96
N GLN A 13 1.72 6.29 17.68
CA GLN A 13 2.61 6.66 16.60
C GLN A 13 2.04 7.89 15.90
N ALA A 14 2.79 8.99 15.94
CA ALA A 14 2.45 10.21 15.22
C ALA A 14 3.39 10.40 14.03
N TYR A 15 2.86 10.86 12.91
CA TYR A 15 3.62 11.07 11.68
C TYR A 15 3.30 12.44 11.06
N TYR A 16 4.27 13.02 10.37
CA TYR A 16 4.00 14.06 9.37
C TYR A 16 3.32 13.44 8.14
N ALA A 17 2.80 14.30 7.25
CA ALA A 17 2.02 13.87 6.08
C ALA A 17 2.71 12.77 5.25
N PHE A 18 4.04 12.86 5.07
CA PHE A 18 4.86 11.92 4.29
C PHE A 18 5.50 10.80 5.14
N GLY A 19 5.04 10.58 6.37
CA GLY A 19 5.48 9.42 7.15
C GLY A 19 6.76 9.60 7.95
N ARG A 20 7.33 10.81 7.97
CA ARG A 20 8.38 11.15 8.95
C ARG A 20 7.78 11.06 10.34
N GLN A 21 8.40 10.26 11.21
CA GLN A 21 7.94 10.05 12.57
C GLN A 21 8.04 11.36 13.38
N ARG A 22 6.97 11.66 14.12
CA ARG A 22 6.96 12.67 15.20
C ARG A 22 7.24 11.96 16.51
N ASP A 23 7.61 12.71 17.55
CA ASP A 23 7.84 12.17 18.89
C ASP A 23 6.72 11.19 19.25
N SER A 24 7.10 9.92 19.35
CA SER A 24 6.19 8.82 19.62
C SER A 24 6.67 8.09 20.87
N GLY A 25 5.74 7.51 21.61
CA GLY A 25 6.09 6.61 22.71
C GLY A 25 6.93 5.41 22.24
N PRO A 26 7.51 4.64 23.16
CA PRO A 26 8.14 3.36 22.82
C PRO A 26 7.11 2.43 22.18
N VAL A 27 7.39 1.95 20.97
CA VAL A 27 6.47 1.07 20.24
C VAL A 27 7.15 -0.25 19.89
N ASN A 28 6.53 -1.36 20.31
CA ASN A 28 7.00 -2.72 20.09
C ASN A 28 6.49 -3.32 18.76
N THR A 29 6.66 -2.59 17.66
CA THR A 29 6.39 -3.12 16.31
C THR A 29 7.36 -2.51 15.29
N ASP A 30 7.67 -3.28 14.25
CA ASP A 30 8.38 -2.83 13.06
C ASP A 30 7.41 -2.28 11.99
N HIS A 31 6.11 -2.44 12.16
CA HIS A 31 5.09 -1.87 11.28
C HIS A 31 4.66 -0.48 11.77
N ARG A 32 4.68 0.48 10.85
CA ARG A 32 4.71 1.91 11.14
C ARG A 32 3.81 2.65 10.15
N TYR A 33 4.34 3.68 9.47
CA TYR A 33 3.60 4.53 8.57
C TYR A 33 2.85 3.72 7.49
N THR A 34 1.53 3.95 7.39
CA THR A 34 0.61 3.23 6.49
C THR A 34 0.65 1.70 6.59
N GLY A 35 1.11 1.17 7.73
CA GLY A 35 1.24 -0.26 7.98
C GLY A 35 2.44 -0.91 7.31
N GLN A 36 3.38 -0.13 6.77
CA GLN A 36 4.60 -0.69 6.19
C GLN A 36 5.66 -0.97 7.24
N LYS A 37 6.52 -1.95 6.94
CA LYS A 37 7.65 -2.29 7.78
C LYS A 37 8.77 -1.27 7.62
N GLU A 38 9.21 -0.69 8.73
CA GLU A 38 10.43 0.11 8.81
C GLU A 38 11.64 -0.81 8.99
N ASP A 39 12.71 -0.54 8.25
CA ASP A 39 13.98 -1.22 8.44
C ASP A 39 14.93 -0.42 9.36
N ALA A 40 16.10 -0.99 9.64
CA ALA A 40 17.11 -0.34 10.50
C ALA A 40 17.69 0.96 9.90
N THR A 41 17.44 1.24 8.61
CA THR A 41 17.87 2.46 7.94
C THR A 41 16.83 3.58 8.03
N GLY A 42 15.63 3.29 8.54
CA GLY A 42 14.50 4.22 8.60
C GLY A 42 13.69 4.28 7.30
N LEU A 43 13.93 3.35 6.37
CA LEU A 43 13.18 3.23 5.14
C LEU A 43 12.00 2.28 5.32
N TYR A 44 10.93 2.57 4.60
CA TYR A 44 9.73 1.73 4.60
C TYR A 44 9.72 0.80 3.40
N TYR A 45 9.55 -0.49 3.64
CA TYR A 45 9.43 -1.49 2.58
C TYR A 45 7.98 -1.62 2.11
N TYR A 46 7.70 -1.17 0.88
CA TYR A 46 6.38 -1.23 0.24
C TYR A 46 6.28 -2.40 -0.75
N ASN A 47 6.78 -3.59 -0.39
CA ASN A 47 6.81 -4.83 -1.20
C ASN A 47 7.65 -4.81 -2.49
N ALA A 48 7.59 -3.74 -3.29
CA ALA A 48 8.30 -3.62 -4.55
C ALA A 48 9.45 -2.61 -4.49
N ARG A 49 9.37 -1.64 -3.58
CA ARG A 49 10.29 -0.50 -3.48
C ARG A 49 10.47 -0.09 -2.02
N TYR A 50 11.59 0.56 -1.75
CA TYR A 50 11.82 1.26 -0.49
C TYR A 50 11.43 2.72 -0.60
N TYR A 51 10.76 3.22 0.44
CA TYR A 51 10.28 4.59 0.56
C TYR A 51 11.04 5.33 1.65
N ASP A 52 11.54 6.52 1.33
CA ASP A 52 12.20 7.40 2.28
C ASP A 52 11.22 8.48 2.78
N PRO A 53 10.79 8.41 4.05
CA PRO A 53 9.87 9.38 4.63
C PRO A 53 10.49 10.77 4.86
N THR A 54 11.82 10.88 4.85
CA THR A 54 12.54 12.15 5.04
C THR A 54 12.37 13.06 3.84
N ILE A 55 12.45 12.49 2.64
CA ILE A 55 12.28 13.23 1.37
C ILE A 55 10.89 13.04 0.73
N GLY A 56 10.08 12.11 1.26
CA GLY A 56 8.74 11.85 0.75
C GLY A 56 8.69 11.15 -0.62
N HIS A 57 9.71 10.36 -0.94
CA HIS A 57 9.86 9.70 -2.25
C HIS A 57 10.36 8.26 -2.11
N PHE A 58 10.09 7.44 -3.13
CA PHE A 58 10.76 6.15 -3.28
C PHE A 58 12.23 6.37 -3.64
N ILE A 59 13.11 5.47 -3.20
CA ILE A 59 14.55 5.55 -3.53
C ILE A 59 14.90 4.90 -4.87
N SER A 60 13.93 4.24 -5.50
CA SER A 60 14.05 3.58 -6.80
C SER A 60 12.86 3.95 -7.68
N PRO A 61 13.06 4.14 -9.00
CA PRO A 61 11.96 4.48 -9.90
C PRO A 61 10.99 3.31 -10.03
N ASP A 62 9.70 3.61 -10.25
CA ASP A 62 8.75 2.63 -10.73
C ASP A 62 9.15 2.06 -12.10
N THR A 63 8.86 0.78 -12.29
CA THR A 63 8.98 0.09 -13.58
C THR A 63 7.87 0.47 -14.55
N ILE A 64 6.77 1.05 -14.09
CA ILE A 64 5.55 1.32 -14.86
C ILE A 64 5.25 2.82 -14.84
N VAL A 65 4.79 3.34 -15.98
CA VAL A 65 4.07 4.62 -16.06
C VAL A 65 2.59 4.28 -16.20
N PRO A 66 1.75 4.52 -15.18
CA PRO A 66 0.37 4.03 -15.16
C PRO A 66 -0.53 4.70 -16.20
N ASP A 67 -0.25 5.96 -16.56
CA ASP A 67 -0.97 6.72 -17.56
C ASP A 67 0.01 7.63 -18.31
N ALA A 68 0.14 7.43 -19.62
CA ALA A 68 1.07 8.20 -20.46
C ALA A 68 0.57 9.61 -20.80
N GLU A 69 -0.73 9.88 -20.62
CA GLU A 69 -1.34 11.19 -20.87
C GLU A 69 -1.26 12.10 -19.63
N ASP A 70 -1.04 11.51 -18.45
CA ASP A 70 -0.87 12.24 -17.20
C ASP A 70 0.60 12.55 -16.89
N LEU A 71 0.97 13.84 -16.91
CA LEU A 71 2.32 14.31 -16.59
C LEU A 71 2.79 13.87 -15.20
N PHE A 72 1.89 13.71 -14.22
CA PHE A 72 2.25 13.26 -12.88
C PHE A 72 2.73 11.80 -12.86
N SER A 73 2.26 10.96 -13.79
CA SER A 73 2.66 9.56 -13.91
C SER A 73 4.13 9.39 -14.31
N TYR A 74 4.76 10.42 -14.89
CA TYR A 74 6.17 10.39 -15.26
C TYR A 74 7.12 10.60 -14.08
N ASN A 75 6.63 11.12 -12.94
CA ASN A 75 7.42 11.13 -11.71
C ASN A 75 7.38 9.75 -11.04
N ARG A 76 8.28 8.87 -11.50
CA ARG A 76 8.36 7.47 -11.07
C ARG A 76 8.87 7.26 -9.63
N TYR A 77 9.28 8.32 -8.95
CA TYR A 77 9.69 8.29 -7.55
C TYR A 77 8.60 8.78 -6.59
N MET A 78 7.50 9.33 -7.13
CA MET A 78 6.49 10.01 -6.34
C MET A 78 5.65 9.04 -5.53
N TYR A 79 5.57 9.28 -4.22
CA TYR A 79 4.65 8.59 -3.34
C TYR A 79 3.26 9.25 -3.38
N ALA A 80 2.19 8.43 -3.39
CA ALA A 80 0.81 8.87 -3.22
C ALA A 80 0.38 10.06 -4.11
N ARG A 81 0.90 10.16 -5.33
CA ARG A 81 0.68 11.28 -6.26
C ARG A 81 0.93 12.67 -5.64
N GLY A 82 1.85 12.75 -4.67
CA GLY A 82 2.17 13.99 -3.95
C GLY A 82 1.14 14.41 -2.91
N ASN A 83 0.08 13.63 -2.68
CA ASN A 83 -0.93 13.92 -1.66
C ASN A 83 -1.19 12.69 -0.75
N PRO A 84 -0.29 12.43 0.21
CA PRO A 84 -0.35 11.27 1.10
C PRO A 84 -1.47 11.34 2.15
N LEU A 85 -2.15 12.49 2.29
CA LEU A 85 -3.32 12.61 3.15
C LEU A 85 -4.58 12.07 2.48
N LYS A 86 -4.60 12.06 1.14
CA LYS A 86 -5.72 11.57 0.33
C LYS A 86 -5.47 10.17 -0.24
N TYR A 87 -4.22 9.89 -0.62
CA TYR A 87 -3.84 8.65 -1.29
C TYR A 87 -2.85 7.85 -0.44
N ASN A 88 -2.97 6.54 -0.50
CA ASN A 88 -1.99 5.60 0.03
C ASN A 88 -1.51 4.73 -1.15
N ASP A 89 -0.20 4.46 -1.21
CA ASP A 89 0.36 3.55 -2.22
C ASP A 89 0.65 2.20 -1.57
N PRO A 90 -0.14 1.13 -1.81
CA PRO A 90 0.09 -0.18 -1.20
C PRO A 90 1.26 -0.99 -1.82
N SER A 91 2.18 -0.33 -2.55
CA SER A 91 2.67 -0.75 -3.87
C SER A 91 2.83 -2.25 -4.15
N VAL A 92 2.10 -2.71 -5.17
CA VAL A 92 2.15 -4.06 -5.76
C VAL A 92 2.65 -3.94 -7.19
N THR A 93 3.68 -4.72 -7.57
CA THR A 93 4.29 -4.71 -8.92
C THR A 93 3.26 -5.05 -10.02
N PHE A 94 3.52 -4.69 -11.29
CA PHE A 94 2.64 -5.00 -12.45
C PHE A 94 2.15 -6.46 -12.47
N ARG A 95 3.01 -7.41 -12.09
CA ARG A 95 2.64 -8.84 -11.97
C ARG A 95 1.47 -9.06 -11.01
N ALA A 96 1.45 -8.37 -9.88
CA ALA A 96 0.38 -8.47 -8.89
C ALA A 96 -0.87 -7.68 -9.32
N LYS A 97 -0.73 -6.51 -9.98
CA LYS A 97 -1.87 -5.81 -10.59
C LYS A 97 -2.54 -6.64 -11.70
N MET A 98 -1.75 -7.24 -12.59
CA MET A 98 -2.28 -8.14 -13.62
C MET A 98 -2.96 -9.36 -13.01
N GLN A 99 -2.40 -9.97 -11.96
CA GLN A 99 -3.03 -11.09 -11.26
C GLN A 99 -4.37 -10.70 -10.61
N HIS A 100 -4.46 -9.51 -10.01
CA HIS A 100 -5.69 -9.00 -9.41
C HIS A 100 -6.77 -8.68 -10.46
N GLU A 101 -6.41 -8.04 -11.57
CA GLU A 101 -7.35 -7.71 -12.65
C GLU A 101 -7.83 -8.96 -13.40
N VAL A 102 -6.94 -9.93 -13.64
CA VAL A 102 -7.32 -11.23 -14.21
C VAL A 102 -8.25 -11.98 -13.26
N SER A 103 -7.95 -12.00 -11.96
CA SER A 103 -8.79 -12.65 -10.95
C SER A 103 -10.19 -12.02 -10.86
N ALA A 104 -10.27 -10.68 -10.85
CA ALA A 104 -11.54 -9.96 -10.83
C ALA A 104 -12.38 -10.21 -12.09
N LYS A 105 -11.76 -10.25 -13.28
CA LYS A 105 -12.45 -10.54 -14.54
C LYS A 105 -12.90 -12.00 -14.66
N VAL A 106 -12.12 -12.95 -14.12
CA VAL A 106 -12.49 -14.37 -14.08
C VAL A 106 -13.70 -14.60 -13.16
N GLN A 107 -13.76 -13.98 -11.99
CA GLN A 107 -14.90 -14.13 -11.07
C GLN A 107 -16.22 -13.54 -11.61
N HIS A 108 -16.16 -12.32 -12.18
CA HIS A 108 -17.35 -11.72 -12.81
C HIS A 108 -17.78 -12.45 -14.09
N GLY A 109 -16.82 -12.95 -14.89
CA GLY A 109 -17.11 -13.71 -16.10
C GLY A 109 -17.71 -15.10 -15.84
N PHE A 110 -17.34 -15.75 -14.73
CA PHE A 110 -17.92 -17.04 -14.33
C PHE A 110 -19.34 -16.87 -13.77
N SER A 111 -19.58 -15.83 -12.96
CA SER A 111 -20.90 -15.57 -12.37
C SER A 111 -21.98 -15.26 -13.41
N ALA A 112 -21.64 -14.52 -14.48
CA ALA A 112 -22.60 -14.19 -15.54
C ALA A 112 -22.97 -15.41 -16.40
N LYS A 113 -22.00 -16.31 -16.66
CA LYS A 113 -22.21 -17.46 -17.56
C LYS A 113 -22.95 -18.61 -16.87
N VAL A 114 -22.76 -18.80 -15.56
CA VAL A 114 -23.52 -19.77 -14.75
C VAL A 114 -24.98 -19.33 -14.56
N GLN A 115 -25.26 -18.03 -14.43
CA GLN A 115 -26.64 -17.51 -14.34
C GLN A 115 -27.40 -17.58 -15.67
N GLN A 116 -26.71 -17.50 -16.82
CA GLN A 116 -27.35 -17.60 -18.13
C GLN A 116 -27.58 -19.06 -18.59
N LEU A 117 -26.85 -20.03 -18.03
CA LEU A 117 -27.05 -21.46 -18.27
C LEU A 117 -28.10 -22.09 -17.34
N GLY A 118 -28.39 -21.50 -16.17
CA GLY A 118 -29.40 -22.00 -15.23
C GLY A 118 -30.86 -21.67 -15.56
N MET A 119 -31.12 -20.97 -16.67
CA MET A 119 -32.48 -20.54 -17.06
C MET A 119 -33.03 -21.26 -18.31
N ALA A 120 -32.30 -22.24 -18.85
CA ALA A 120 -32.64 -22.91 -20.11
C ALA A 120 -33.22 -24.34 -19.96
N GLU A 121 -33.45 -24.85 -18.74
CA GLU A 121 -34.10 -26.15 -18.50
C GLU A 121 -35.37 -26.03 -17.63
N LEU A 122 -36.27 -25.10 -17.98
CA LEU A 122 -37.60 -25.00 -17.37
C LEU A 122 -38.63 -24.44 -18.36
N LEU A 123 -38.89 -25.22 -19.42
CA LEU A 123 -40.15 -25.33 -20.15
C LEU A 123 -40.31 -26.80 -20.57
#